data_AF-A0A0L0ULZ2-F1
#
_entry.id   AF-A0A0L0ULZ2-F1
#
_cell.length_a   1.000
_cell.length_b   1.000
_cell.length_c   1.000
_cell.angle_alpha   90.00
_cell.angle_beta   90.00
_cell.angle_gamma   90.00
#
_symmetry.space_group_name_H-M   'P 1'
#
loop_
_entity.id
_entity.type
_entity.pdbx_description
1 polymer ?
#
loop_
_entity_poly.entity_id
_entity_poly.type
_entity_poly.pdbx_seq_one_letter_code
_entity_poly.pdbx_strand_id
1 'polypeptide(L)'
;IVDQVLRLERDGLSRIKAINFICDRSRKKELPNHLQSAVDIANARKVNRVGIGSRTLNGWVVDYLRAADGAERLALLAPGYHRPKP
;
A
#
# COMPACT_ATOMS: atom_id res chain seq x y z
N ILE A 1 0.96 -2.75 -4.75
CA ILE A 1 1.50 -1.48 -4.20
C ILE A 1 2.54 -1.68 -3.09
N VAL A 2 2.32 -2.61 -2.13
CA VAL A 2 3.30 -2.90 -1.05
C VAL A 2 4.65 -3.39 -1.60
N ASP A 3 4.63 -4.33 -2.56
CA ASP A 3 5.87 -4.79 -3.21
C ASP A 3 6.69 -3.64 -3.82
N GLN A 4 6.03 -2.61 -4.38
CA GLN A 4 6.72 -1.44 -4.91
C GLN A 4 7.44 -0.64 -3.81
N VAL A 5 6.87 -0.56 -2.60
CA VAL A 5 7.57 0.04 -1.44
C VAL A 5 8.82 -0.77 -1.12
N LEU A 6 8.69 -2.10 -1.03
CA LEU A 6 9.79 -3.00 -0.70
C LEU A 6 10.87 -3.03 -1.79
N ARG A 7 10.50 -2.82 -3.05
CA ARG A 7 11.45 -2.66 -4.16
C ARG A 7 12.25 -1.37 -4.00
N LEU A 8 11.60 -0.24 -3.74
CA LEU A 8 12.29 1.03 -3.49
C LEU A 8 13.20 0.96 -2.25
N GLU A 9 12.82 0.20 -1.22
CA GLU A 9 13.69 -0.07 -0.08
C GLU A 9 14.94 -0.88 -0.47
N ARG A 10 14.79 -1.91 -1.30
CA ARG A 10 15.92 -2.69 -1.85
C ARG A 10 16.83 -1.83 -2.74
N ASP A 11 16.25 -0.85 -3.43
CA ASP A 11 16.99 0.12 -4.26
C ASP A 11 17.66 1.24 -3.41
N GLY A 12 17.55 1.18 -2.07
CA GLY A 12 18.29 2.03 -1.14
C GLY A 12 17.50 3.19 -0.51
N LEU A 13 16.21 3.33 -0.80
CA LEU A 13 15.38 4.33 -0.12
C LEU A 13 15.02 3.83 1.29
N SER A 14 14.97 4.75 2.27
CA SER A 14 14.31 4.40 3.53
C SER A 14 12.82 4.15 3.30
N ARG A 15 12.21 3.26 4.09
CA ARG A 15 10.77 2.95 4.05
C ARG A 15 9.89 4.21 4.01
N ILE A 16 10.21 5.18 4.86
CA ILE A 16 9.48 6.46 4.93
C ILE A 16 9.59 7.22 3.61
N LYS A 17 10.78 7.30 3.00
CA LYS A 17 10.97 7.95 1.70
C LYS A 17 10.24 7.21 0.58
N ALA A 18 10.30 5.87 0.55
CA ALA A 18 9.59 5.05 -0.43
C ALA A 18 8.07 5.21 -0.34
N ILE A 19 7.51 5.21 0.88
CA ILE A 19 6.09 5.42 1.14
C ILE A 19 5.67 6.83 0.68
N ASN A 20 6.40 7.86 1.09
CA ASN A 20 6.07 9.24 0.73
C ASN A 20 6.13 9.46 -0.79
N PHE A 21 7.12 8.87 -1.46
CA PHE A 21 7.25 8.89 -2.91
C PHE A 21 6.02 8.30 -3.62
N ILE A 22 5.57 7.12 -3.19
CA ILE A 22 4.38 6.47 -3.77
C ILE A 22 3.12 7.29 -3.45
N CYS A 23 2.97 7.78 -2.22
CA CYS A 23 1.83 8.59 -1.81
C CYS A 23 1.72 9.89 -2.61
N ASP A 24 2.84 10.55 -2.92
CA ASP A 24 2.86 11.77 -3.73
C ASP A 24 2.44 11.49 -5.18
N ARG A 25 3.09 10.53 -5.85
CA ARG A 25 2.75 10.15 -7.23
C ARG A 25 1.32 9.61 -7.36
N SER A 26 0.85 8.89 -6.36
CA SER A 26 -0.51 8.36 -6.30
C SER A 26 -1.57 9.46 -6.29
N ARG A 27 -1.30 10.58 -5.59
CA ARG A 27 -2.20 11.75 -5.58
C ARG A 27 -2.19 12.50 -6.91
N LYS A 28 -1.03 12.54 -7.57
CA LYS A 28 -0.84 13.16 -8.89
C LYS A 28 -1.26 12.28 -10.07
N LYS A 29 -1.63 11.01 -9.83
CA LYS A 29 -1.87 9.98 -10.86
C LYS A 29 -0.67 9.73 -11.78
N GLU A 30 0.54 9.85 -11.22
CA GLU A 30 1.82 9.65 -11.91
C GLU A 30 2.44 8.27 -11.63
N LEU A 31 1.67 7.36 -11.05
CA LEU A 31 2.08 5.97 -10.90
C LEU A 31 1.83 5.21 -12.22
N PRO A 32 2.65 4.19 -12.52
CA PRO A 32 2.33 3.22 -13.57
C PRO A 32 0.89 2.69 -13.44
N ASN A 33 0.21 2.46 -14.57
CA ASN A 33 -1.22 2.12 -14.62
C ASN A 33 -1.62 1.01 -13.64
N HIS A 34 -0.86 -0.09 -13.58
CA HIS A 34 -1.15 -1.21 -12.67
C HIS A 34 -1.10 -0.82 -11.18
N LEU A 35 -0.21 0.10 -10.80
CA LEU A 35 -0.15 0.62 -9.43
C LEU A 35 -1.28 1.61 -9.17
N GLN A 36 -1.60 2.47 -10.13
CA GLN A 36 -2.71 3.41 -10.01
C GLN A 36 -4.05 2.67 -9.87
N SER A 37 -4.31 1.63 -10.68
CA SER A 37 -5.49 0.79 -10.55
C SER A 37 -5.59 0.12 -9.18
N ALA A 38 -4.46 -0.34 -8.61
CA ALA A 38 -4.46 -0.90 -7.26
C ALA A 38 -4.80 0.14 -6.17
N VAL A 39 -4.35 1.38 -6.33
CA VAL A 39 -4.75 2.50 -5.45
C VAL A 39 -6.25 2.75 -5.58
N ASP A 40 -6.76 2.81 -6.81
CA ASP A 40 -8.15 3.12 -7.10
C ASP A 40 -9.08 2.03 -6.54
N ILE A 41 -8.73 0.75 -6.70
CA ILE A 41 -9.44 -0.39 -6.08
C ILE A 41 -9.47 -0.25 -4.57
N ALA A 42 -8.35 0.08 -3.93
CA ALA A 42 -8.31 0.25 -2.48
C ALA A 42 -9.14 1.45 -1.99
N ASN A 43 -9.32 2.46 -2.85
CA ASN A 43 -10.15 3.62 -2.59
C ASN A 43 -11.60 3.46 -3.07
N ALA A 44 -11.98 2.34 -3.71
CA ALA A 44 -13.31 2.17 -4.30
C ALA A 44 -14.48 2.34 -3.33
N ARG A 45 -14.24 2.15 -2.02
CA ARG A 45 -15.24 2.39 -0.94
C ARG A 45 -15.25 3.82 -0.40
N LYS A 46 -14.39 4.71 -0.90
CA LYS A 46 -14.22 6.09 -0.40
C LYS A 46 -14.48 7.09 -1.51
N VAL A 47 -15.70 7.62 -1.51
CA VAL A 47 -16.29 8.46 -2.58
C VAL A 47 -15.43 9.68 -2.98
N ASN A 48 -14.58 10.20 -2.08
CA ASN A 48 -13.76 11.41 -2.34
C ASN A 48 -12.25 11.22 -2.08
N ARG A 49 -11.74 10.00 -1.97
CA ARG A 49 -10.31 9.80 -1.66
C ARG A 49 -9.47 9.62 -2.91
N VAL A 50 -8.64 10.62 -3.20
CA VAL A 50 -7.61 10.53 -4.25
C VAL A 50 -6.29 10.07 -3.64
N GLY A 51 -5.70 9.04 -4.24
CA GLY A 51 -4.41 8.51 -3.84
C GLY A 51 -4.42 7.73 -2.51
N ILE A 52 -3.26 7.23 -2.11
CA ILE A 52 -3.08 6.50 -0.85
C ILE A 52 -2.36 7.34 0.22
N GLY A 53 -2.83 7.26 1.47
CA GLY A 53 -2.19 7.94 2.60
C GLY A 53 -1.03 7.16 3.20
N SER A 54 0.00 7.85 3.67
CA SER A 54 1.25 7.27 4.21
C SER A 54 0.99 6.30 5.37
N ARG A 55 0.11 6.65 6.32
CA ARG A 55 -0.26 5.76 7.44
C ARG A 55 -0.90 4.45 6.97
N THR A 56 -1.78 4.53 5.98
CA THR A 56 -2.45 3.34 5.42
C THR A 56 -1.43 2.45 4.73
N LEU A 57 -0.60 3.02 3.85
CA LEU A 57 0.41 2.27 3.13
C LEU A 57 1.46 1.66 4.06
N ASN A 58 1.91 2.40 5.08
CA ASN A 58 2.81 1.86 6.10
C ASN A 58 2.18 0.68 6.85
N GLY A 59 0.89 0.78 7.22
CA GLY A 59 0.15 -0.32 7.84
C GLY A 59 0.19 -1.58 6.99
N TRP A 60 -0.11 -1.47 5.69
CA TRP A 60 -0.05 -2.61 4.78
C TRP A 60 1.35 -3.19 4.61
N VAL A 61 2.39 -2.35 4.59
CA VAL A 61 3.79 -2.83 4.55
C VAL A 61 4.12 -3.63 5.80
N VAL A 62 3.75 -3.11 6.98
CA VAL A 62 3.97 -3.81 8.25
C VAL A 62 3.18 -5.12 8.29
N ASP A 63 1.91 -5.11 7.91
CA ASP A 63 1.05 -6.29 7.91
C ASP A 63 1.60 -7.36 6.94
N TYR A 64 2.04 -6.95 5.74
CA TYR A 64 2.67 -7.84 4.76
C TYR A 64 3.95 -8.51 5.26
N LEU A 65 4.80 -7.75 5.97
CA LEU A 65 6.05 -8.27 6.53
C LEU A 65 5.83 -9.18 7.74
N ARG A 66 4.70 -9.03 8.44
CA ARG A 66 4.32 -9.87 9.59
C ARG A 66 3.68 -11.19 9.17
N ALA A 67 3.08 -11.25 7.98
CA ALA A 67 2.45 -12.47 7.49
C ALA A 67 3.46 -13.60 7.28
N ALA A 68 3.12 -14.77 7.83
CA ALA A 68 3.93 -15.98 7.81
C ALA A 68 3.98 -16.62 6.42
N ASP A 69 2.90 -16.51 5.63
CA ASP A 69 2.81 -17.12 4.31
C ASP A 69 2.11 -16.24 3.26
N GLY A 70 2.07 -16.71 2.01
CA GLY A 70 1.47 -16.00 0.87
C GLY A 70 -0.05 -15.85 0.98
N ALA A 71 -0.75 -16.78 1.62
CA ALA A 71 -2.19 -16.73 1.79
C ALA A 71 -2.57 -15.66 2.83
N GLU A 72 -1.83 -15.58 3.93
CA GLU A 72 -1.98 -14.54 4.95
C GLU A 72 -1.64 -13.16 4.38
N ARG A 73 -0.61 -13.04 3.52
CA ARG A 73 -0.31 -11.79 2.80
C ARG A 73 -1.47 -11.32 1.93
N LEU A 74 -2.13 -12.22 1.23
CA LEU A 74 -3.30 -11.89 0.41
C LEU A 74 -4.49 -11.49 1.28
N ALA A 75 -4.73 -12.20 2.39
CA ALA A 75 -5.81 -11.90 3.32
C ALA A 75 -5.64 -10.51 3.97
N LEU A 76 -4.43 -10.16 4.43
CA LEU A 76 -4.14 -8.87 5.06
C LEU A 76 -4.24 -7.67 4.11
N LEU A 77 -4.08 -7.90 2.81
CA LEU A 77 -4.15 -6.86 1.77
C LEU A 77 -5.52 -6.74 1.11
N ALA A 78 -6.47 -7.64 1.41
CA ALA A 78 -7.80 -7.61 0.83
C ALA A 78 -8.64 -6.43 1.36
N PRO A 79 -9.38 -5.71 0.48
CA PRO A 79 -10.24 -4.61 0.90
C PRO A 79 -11.43 -5.14 1.73
N GLY A 80 -11.28 -5.10 3.06
CA GLY A 80 -12.27 -5.63 4.00
C GLY A 80 -11.66 -6.39 5.18
N TYR A 81 -10.36 -6.68 5.16
CA TYR A 81 -9.70 -7.27 6.31
C TYR A 81 -9.63 -6.25 7.46
N HIS A 82 -10.39 -6.53 8.51
CA HIS A 82 -10.30 -5.82 9.78
C HIS A 82 -9.36 -6.63 10.68
N ARG A 83 -8.25 -6.01 11.11
CA ARG A 83 -7.40 -6.61 12.15
C ARG A 83 -8.27 -7.02 13.34
N PRO A 84 -8.22 -8.28 13.81
CA PRO A 84 -8.85 -8.61 15.07
C PRO A 84 -8.26 -7.70 16.16
N LYS A 85 -9.13 -7.05 16.93
CA LYS A 85 -8.71 -6.25 18.08
C LYS A 85 -8.25 -7.25 19.17
N PRO A 86 -7.12 -7.00 19.85
CA PRO A 86 -6.72 -7.82 21.00
C PRO A 86 -7.77 -7.76 22.11
#